data_AF-A0AAX3PB57-F1
#
_entry.id   AF-A0AAX3PB57-F1
#
_cell.length_a   1.000
_cell.length_b   1.000
_cell.length_c   1.000
_cell.angle_alpha   90.00
_cell.angle_beta   90.00
_cell.angle_gamma   90.00
#
_symmetry.space_group_name_H-M   'P 1'
#
loop_
_entity.id
_entity.type
_entity.pdbx_description
1 polymer ?
#
loop_
_entity_poly.entity_id
_entity_poly.type
_entity_poly.pdbx_seq_one_letter_code
_entity_poly.pdbx_strand_id
1 'polypeptide(L)'
;MDPVSYLFSAYLNLVQQQVSDIYGTELKSLVVEYEGEQIPFAFQFWQLQPKSVCRSYEQDARRFSQCTVKAAALFSKLCDQLSRQDDSHSQQPQYRAMYCAASVNYRPMIADIRESKPDAARQGERACNQAILAAMDSDDETLLAQRDQACGPQQ
;
A
#
# COMPACT_ATOMS: atom_id res chain seq x y z
N MET A 1 17.48 12.16 13.75
CA MET A 1 17.35 10.68 13.65
C MET A 1 15.91 10.38 13.26
N ASP A 2 15.71 9.45 12.32
CA ASP A 2 14.38 9.10 11.80
C ASP A 2 13.62 8.24 12.84
N PRO A 3 12.33 8.52 13.14
CA PRO A 3 11.57 7.76 14.14
C PRO A 3 11.46 6.26 13.82
N VAL A 4 11.48 5.90 12.53
CA VAL A 4 11.52 4.50 12.09
C VAL A 4 12.83 3.85 12.55
N SER A 5 13.96 4.56 12.45
CA SER A 5 15.27 4.05 12.87
C SER A 5 15.36 3.76 14.35
N TYR A 6 14.76 4.61 15.20
CA TYR A 6 14.79 4.40 16.65
C TYR A 6 13.98 3.15 17.03
N LEU A 7 12.76 3.04 16.50
CA LEU A 7 11.89 1.88 16.74
C LEU A 7 12.51 0.58 16.21
N PHE A 8 13.12 0.61 15.02
CA PHE A 8 13.83 -0.55 14.49
C PHE A 8 15.06 -0.90 15.31
N SER A 9 15.90 0.06 15.69
CA SER A 9 17.08 -0.24 16.52
C SER A 9 16.69 -0.80 17.89
N ALA A 10 15.64 -0.27 18.51
CA ALA A 10 15.10 -0.76 19.78
C ALA A 10 14.54 -2.18 19.62
N TYR A 11 13.81 -2.43 18.54
CA TYR A 11 13.28 -3.75 18.20
C TYR A 11 14.39 -4.77 17.96
N LEU A 12 15.40 -4.44 17.15
CA LEU A 12 16.51 -5.33 16.83
C LEU A 12 17.32 -5.66 18.10
N ASN A 13 17.55 -4.67 18.96
CA ASN A 13 18.20 -4.90 20.26
C ASN A 13 17.36 -5.80 21.19
N LEU A 14 16.04 -5.60 21.24
CA LEU A 14 15.13 -6.42 22.05
C LEU A 14 15.12 -7.88 21.59
N VAL A 15 15.07 -8.11 20.28
CA VAL A 15 15.06 -9.46 19.69
C VAL A 15 16.39 -10.15 19.92
N GLN A 16 17.51 -9.43 19.82
CA GLN A 16 18.82 -10.02 20.13
C GLN A 16 18.94 -10.46 21.60
N GLN A 17 18.33 -9.76 22.55
CA GLN A 17 18.36 -10.13 23.97
C GLN A 17 17.51 -11.37 24.29
N GLN A 18 16.54 -11.73 23.44
CA GLN A 18 15.64 -12.87 23.67
C GLN A 18 16.00 -14.14 22.89
N VAL A 19 16.99 -14.11 22.01
CA VAL A 19 17.16 -15.16 20.98
C VAL A 19 18.30 -16.12 21.30
N SER A 20 17.92 -17.38 21.60
CA SER A 20 18.77 -18.58 21.52
C SER A 20 19.03 -19.04 20.08
N ASP A 21 18.24 -18.55 19.11
CA ASP A 21 18.31 -18.89 17.69
C ASP A 21 19.30 -17.97 16.93
N ILE A 22 20.58 -18.20 17.17
CA ILE A 22 21.72 -17.50 16.53
C ILE A 22 21.72 -17.73 15.01
N TYR A 23 21.17 -18.87 14.56
CA TYR A 23 21.14 -19.27 13.15
C TYR A 23 19.93 -18.69 12.37
N GLY A 24 18.95 -18.08 13.05
CA GLY A 24 17.74 -17.56 12.43
C GLY A 24 16.82 -18.67 11.89
N THR A 25 16.89 -19.87 12.44
CA THR A 25 16.10 -21.05 12.05
C THR A 25 14.60 -20.89 12.31
N GLU A 26 14.21 -20.02 13.22
CA GLU A 26 12.80 -19.77 13.53
C GLU A 26 12.19 -18.78 12.54
N LEU A 27 10.95 -19.06 12.12
CA LEU A 27 10.16 -18.11 11.33
C LEU A 27 9.75 -16.93 12.22
N LYS A 28 10.26 -15.74 11.91
CA LYS A 28 9.94 -14.51 12.64
C LYS A 28 8.97 -13.67 11.82
N SER A 29 7.82 -13.33 12.40
CA SER A 29 6.79 -12.49 11.79
C SER A 29 6.73 -11.13 12.45
N LEU A 30 6.84 -10.07 11.65
CA LEU A 30 6.87 -8.68 12.07
C LEU A 30 5.73 -7.89 11.46
N VAL A 31 5.34 -6.84 12.17
CA VAL A 31 4.51 -5.77 11.64
C VAL A 31 5.23 -4.47 11.92
N VAL A 32 5.52 -3.73 10.85
CA VAL A 32 6.28 -2.49 10.93
C VAL A 32 5.42 -1.37 10.36
N GLU A 33 5.28 -0.29 11.12
CA GLU A 33 4.65 0.92 10.62
C GLU A 33 5.63 1.72 9.75
N TYR A 34 5.22 2.04 8.53
CA TYR A 34 5.99 2.86 7.59
C TYR A 34 5.07 3.78 6.79
N GLU A 35 5.30 5.09 6.91
CA GLU A 35 4.49 6.14 6.24
C GLU A 35 2.97 5.95 6.45
N GLY A 36 2.57 5.60 7.69
CA GLY A 36 1.17 5.38 8.06
C GLY A 36 0.53 4.09 7.53
N GLU A 37 1.32 3.15 7.00
CA GLU A 37 0.85 1.79 6.65
C GLU A 37 1.50 0.76 7.56
N GLN A 38 0.72 -0.24 7.97
CA GLN A 38 1.25 -1.40 8.69
C GLN A 38 1.76 -2.42 7.68
N ILE A 39 3.03 -2.79 7.76
CA ILE A 39 3.68 -3.68 6.81
C ILE A 39 3.99 -5.00 7.52
N PRO A 40 3.10 -6.01 7.42
CA PRO A 40 3.37 -7.33 7.94
C PRO A 40 4.28 -8.10 6.98
N PHE A 41 5.31 -8.75 7.52
CA PHE A 41 6.18 -9.66 6.76
C PHE A 41 6.84 -10.69 7.70
N ALA A 42 7.34 -11.77 7.13
CA ALA A 42 8.08 -12.78 7.85
C ALA A 42 9.44 -13.04 7.20
N PHE A 43 10.39 -13.51 8.01
CA PHE A 43 11.71 -13.93 7.55
C PHE A 43 12.18 -15.15 8.33
N GLN A 44 13.05 -15.93 7.70
CA GLN A 44 13.71 -17.11 8.26
C GLN A 44 15.08 -17.23 7.61
N PHE A 45 16.07 -17.75 8.32
CA PHE A 45 17.46 -17.84 7.89
C PHE A 45 18.03 -16.53 7.36
N TRP A 46 17.61 -15.41 7.97
CA TRP A 46 17.99 -14.06 7.52
C TRP A 46 17.59 -13.79 6.06
N GLN A 47 16.52 -14.44 5.61
CA GLN A 47 15.92 -14.27 4.30
C GLN A 47 14.46 -13.89 4.46
N LEU A 48 14.10 -12.77 3.83
CA LEU A 48 12.71 -12.35 3.70
C LEU A 48 11.92 -13.45 2.99
N GLN A 49 10.73 -13.76 3.49
CA GLN A 49 9.76 -14.62 2.81
C GLN A 49 8.85 -13.75 1.92
N PRO A 50 9.07 -13.63 0.60
CA PRO A 50 8.39 -12.59 -0.20
C PRO A 50 6.87 -12.74 -0.20
N LYS A 51 6.37 -13.99 -0.18
CA LYS A 51 4.94 -14.32 -0.13
C LYS A 51 4.27 -13.99 1.21
N SER A 52 5.05 -13.69 2.25
CA SER A 52 4.51 -13.27 3.55
C SER A 52 4.22 -11.78 3.61
N VAL A 53 4.87 -10.98 2.75
CA VAL A 53 4.78 -9.52 2.78
C VAL A 53 3.36 -9.10 2.42
N CYS A 54 2.72 -8.32 3.30
CA CYS A 54 1.37 -7.80 3.14
C CYS A 54 0.28 -8.88 2.96
N ARG A 55 0.56 -10.15 3.30
CA ARG A 55 -0.35 -11.27 3.04
C ARG A 55 -1.73 -11.10 3.68
N SER A 56 -1.82 -10.44 4.82
CA SER A 56 -3.10 -10.13 5.48
C SER A 56 -4.04 -9.24 4.64
N TYR A 57 -3.51 -8.54 3.64
CA TYR A 57 -4.27 -7.63 2.78
C TYR A 57 -4.58 -8.22 1.40
N GLU A 58 -4.19 -9.46 1.12
CA GLU A 58 -4.30 -10.11 -0.20
C GLU A 58 -5.72 -10.07 -0.80
N GLN A 59 -6.76 -10.02 0.04
CA GLN A 59 -8.16 -9.94 -0.39
C GLN A 59 -8.60 -8.54 -0.86
N ASP A 60 -7.86 -7.49 -0.49
CA ASP A 60 -8.09 -6.11 -0.91
C ASP A 60 -6.96 -5.69 -1.83
N ALA A 61 -7.17 -5.78 -3.14
CA ALA A 61 -6.14 -5.50 -4.14
C ALA A 61 -5.56 -4.08 -4.04
N ARG A 62 -6.37 -3.08 -3.65
CA ARG A 62 -5.92 -1.69 -3.49
C ARG A 62 -4.96 -1.59 -2.31
N ARG A 63 -5.38 -2.11 -1.15
CA ARG A 63 -4.57 -2.09 0.06
C ARG A 63 -3.33 -2.99 -0.06
N PHE A 64 -3.46 -4.16 -0.68
CA PHE A 64 -2.34 -5.06 -0.95
C PHE A 64 -1.29 -4.38 -1.82
N SER A 65 -1.71 -3.73 -2.91
CA SER A 65 -0.78 -3.00 -3.76
C SER A 65 -0.09 -1.86 -3.01
N GLN A 66 -0.85 -1.03 -2.29
CA GLN A 66 -0.31 0.05 -1.49
C GLN A 66 0.72 -0.44 -0.45
N CYS A 67 0.39 -1.52 0.26
CA CYS A 67 1.27 -2.11 1.26
C CYS A 67 2.55 -2.67 0.62
N THR A 68 2.46 -3.41 -0.48
CA THR A 68 3.64 -4.01 -1.11
C THR A 68 4.58 -2.96 -1.71
N VAL A 69 4.06 -1.86 -2.26
CA VAL A 69 4.87 -0.72 -2.72
C VAL A 69 5.60 -0.06 -1.53
N LYS A 70 4.90 0.20 -0.43
CA LYS A 70 5.53 0.74 0.79
C LYS A 70 6.53 -0.23 1.41
N ALA A 71 6.31 -1.54 1.31
CA ALA A 71 7.24 -2.56 1.79
C ALA A 71 8.57 -2.51 1.03
N ALA A 72 8.52 -2.35 -0.30
CA ALA A 72 9.74 -2.18 -1.10
C ALA A 72 10.53 -0.93 -0.67
N ALA A 73 9.84 0.21 -0.45
CA ALA A 73 10.46 1.43 0.04
C ALA A 73 11.07 1.25 1.44
N LEU A 74 10.35 0.59 2.35
CA LEU A 74 10.83 0.24 3.69
C LEU A 74 12.12 -0.57 3.62
N PHE A 75 12.17 -1.64 2.81
CA PHE A 75 13.36 -2.49 2.72
C PHE A 75 14.58 -1.72 2.16
N SER A 76 14.37 -0.86 1.17
CA SER A 76 15.42 0.04 0.67
C SER A 76 15.96 0.94 1.79
N LYS A 77 15.05 1.59 2.53
CA LYS A 77 15.43 2.49 3.63
C LYS A 77 16.19 1.78 4.74
N LEU A 78 15.76 0.57 5.12
CA LEU A 78 16.44 -0.24 6.13
C LEU A 78 17.83 -0.67 5.68
N CYS A 79 17.98 -1.09 4.42
CA CYS A 79 19.29 -1.39 3.84
C CYS A 79 20.22 -0.17 3.91
N ASP A 80 19.75 0.99 3.46
CA ASP A 80 20.55 2.23 3.46
C ASP A 80 20.99 2.61 4.88
N GLN A 81 20.10 2.48 5.86
CA GLN A 81 20.39 2.82 7.26
C GLN A 81 21.41 1.87 7.89
N LEU A 82 21.22 0.56 7.70
CA LEU A 82 22.14 -0.46 8.23
C LEU A 82 23.50 -0.42 7.53
N SER A 83 23.57 0.07 6.30
CA SER A 83 24.83 0.23 5.56
C SER A 83 25.61 1.47 5.96
N ARG A 84 24.97 2.46 6.60
CA ARG A 84 25.62 3.71 7.06
C ARG A 84 26.16 3.64 8.50
N GLN A 85 25.80 2.62 9.27
CA GLN A 85 26.37 2.42 10.60
C GLN A 85 27.81 1.89 10.45
N ASP A 86 28.80 2.63 10.96
CA ASP A 86 30.22 2.28 10.89
C ASP A 86 30.47 0.85 11.41
N ASP A 87 31.29 0.09 10.68
CA ASP A 87 31.54 -1.34 10.89
C ASP A 87 32.16 -1.68 12.26
N SER A 88 32.61 -0.68 13.05
CA SER A 88 33.23 -0.91 14.36
C SER A 88 32.26 -1.39 15.45
N HIS A 89 30.95 -1.17 15.28
CA HIS A 89 29.92 -1.58 16.23
C HIS A 89 28.65 -2.17 15.56
N SER A 90 28.76 -2.62 14.31
CA SER A 90 27.66 -3.28 13.59
C SER A 90 27.33 -4.63 14.26
N GLN A 91 26.42 -4.62 15.23
CA GLN A 91 26.00 -5.82 15.97
C GLN A 91 25.12 -6.78 15.13
N GLN A 92 24.83 -6.42 13.87
CA GLN A 92 23.70 -6.99 13.11
C GLN A 92 23.99 -7.21 11.61
N PRO A 93 25.13 -7.83 11.22
CA PRO A 93 25.47 -8.03 9.81
C PRO A 93 24.44 -8.87 9.05
N GLN A 94 23.76 -9.81 9.72
CA GLN A 94 22.75 -10.66 9.10
C GLN A 94 21.49 -9.87 8.71
N TYR A 95 21.04 -8.94 9.57
CA TYR A 95 19.90 -8.06 9.25
C TYR A 95 20.25 -7.12 8.10
N ARG A 96 21.47 -6.57 8.07
CA ARG A 96 21.94 -5.75 6.94
C ARG A 96 21.86 -6.53 5.63
N ALA A 97 22.42 -7.75 5.61
CA ALA A 97 22.38 -8.61 4.43
C ALA A 97 20.94 -8.94 4.01
N MET A 98 20.06 -9.27 4.97
CA MET A 98 18.66 -9.58 4.70
C MET A 98 17.91 -8.40 4.05
N TYR A 99 17.96 -7.21 4.65
CA TYR A 99 17.23 -6.05 4.16
C TYR A 99 17.80 -5.53 2.84
N CYS A 100 19.12 -5.61 2.64
CA CYS A 100 19.73 -5.27 1.36
C CYS A 100 19.45 -6.29 0.25
N ALA A 101 19.36 -7.59 0.58
CA ALA A 101 18.88 -8.58 -0.37
C ALA A 101 17.40 -8.33 -0.72
N ALA A 102 16.58 -7.96 0.26
CA ALA A 102 15.18 -7.63 0.05
C ALA A 102 14.99 -6.36 -0.79
N SER A 103 15.77 -5.30 -0.58
CA SER A 103 15.65 -4.04 -1.33
C SER A 103 15.88 -4.23 -2.84
N VAL A 104 16.71 -5.21 -3.22
CA VAL A 104 17.01 -5.51 -4.63
C VAL A 104 16.05 -6.56 -5.21
N ASN A 105 15.75 -7.63 -4.45
CA ASN A 105 15.07 -8.81 -4.99
C ASN A 105 13.56 -8.81 -4.77
N TYR A 106 13.04 -8.05 -3.81
CA TYR A 106 11.61 -7.99 -3.57
C TYR A 106 10.90 -7.22 -4.69
N ARG A 107 9.83 -7.82 -5.22
CA ARG A 107 9.01 -7.23 -6.30
C ARG A 107 7.63 -6.89 -5.73
N PRO A 108 7.27 -5.59 -5.63
CA PRO A 108 5.96 -5.19 -5.15
C PRO A 108 4.87 -5.52 -6.18
N MET A 109 3.63 -5.69 -5.71
CA MET A 109 2.46 -5.83 -6.57
C MET A 109 1.90 -4.44 -6.87
N ILE A 110 1.91 -4.04 -8.13
CA ILE A 110 1.39 -2.73 -8.56
C ILE A 110 0.04 -2.97 -9.25
N ALA A 111 -1.04 -2.55 -8.60
CA ALA A 111 -2.37 -2.55 -9.19
C ALA A 111 -2.63 -1.19 -9.86
N ASP A 112 -2.84 -1.19 -11.17
CA ASP A 112 -3.33 0.00 -11.90
C ASP A 112 -4.84 0.12 -11.67
N ILE A 113 -5.23 0.79 -10.58
CA ILE A 113 -6.63 1.08 -10.29
C ILE A 113 -6.97 2.38 -11.00
N ARG A 114 -7.37 2.27 -12.26
CA ARG A 114 -8.06 3.36 -12.94
C ARG A 114 -9.33 3.63 -12.14
N GLU A 115 -9.34 4.70 -11.35
CA GLU A 115 -10.58 5.28 -10.89
C GLU A 115 -11.40 5.55 -12.15
N SER A 116 -12.53 4.85 -12.27
CA SER A 116 -13.51 5.16 -13.29
C SER A 116 -13.94 6.60 -13.05
N LYS A 117 -13.33 7.55 -13.77
CA LYS A 117 -13.83 8.91 -13.83
C LYS A 117 -15.32 8.80 -14.10
N PRO A 118 -16.17 9.51 -13.35
CA PRO A 118 -17.58 9.60 -13.71
C PRO A 118 -17.63 10.01 -15.17
N ASP A 119 -18.16 9.11 -15.99
CA ASP A 119 -18.31 9.33 -17.42
C ASP A 119 -19.35 10.44 -17.56
N ALA A 120 -18.90 11.66 -17.82
CA ALA A 120 -19.74 12.84 -17.92
C ALA A 120 -20.88 12.61 -18.93
N ALA A 121 -20.63 11.82 -19.98
CA ALA A 121 -21.66 11.43 -20.94
C ALA A 121 -22.73 10.54 -20.31
N ARG A 122 -22.36 9.52 -19.51
CA ARG A 122 -23.33 8.70 -18.77
C ARG A 122 -24.08 9.47 -17.69
N GLN A 123 -23.44 10.48 -17.08
CA GLN A 123 -24.12 11.35 -16.11
C GLN A 123 -25.15 12.24 -16.81
N GLY A 124 -24.79 12.83 -17.95
CA GLY A 124 -25.72 13.58 -18.80
C GLY A 124 -26.89 12.72 -19.28
N GLU A 125 -26.61 11.50 -19.74
CA GLU A 125 -27.64 10.55 -20.18
C GLU A 125 -28.61 10.18 -19.04
N ARG A 126 -28.10 9.93 -17.83
CA ARG A 126 -28.94 9.66 -16.65
C ARG A 126 -29.81 10.87 -16.27
N ALA A 127 -29.25 12.07 -16.29
CA ALA A 127 -29.98 13.29 -15.95
C ALA A 127 -31.12 13.55 -16.96
N CYS A 128 -30.85 13.37 -18.26
CA CYS A 128 -31.86 13.47 -19.30
C CYS A 128 -32.97 12.42 -19.11
N ASN A 129 -32.61 11.14 -18.88
CA ASN A 129 -33.61 10.07 -18.66
C ASN A 129 -34.50 10.33 -17.45
N GLN A 130 -33.96 10.88 -16.37
CA GLN A 130 -34.74 11.27 -15.18
C GLN A 130 -35.68 12.44 -15.48
N ALA A 131 -35.23 13.44 -16.23
CA ALA A 131 -36.04 14.60 -16.59
C ALA A 131 -37.16 14.23 -17.57
N ILE A 132 -36.92 13.28 -18.49
CA ILE A 132 -37.96 12.69 -19.34
C ILE A 132 -39.04 12.04 -18.46
N LEU A 133 -38.65 11.17 -17.53
CA LEU A 133 -39.60 10.49 -16.63
C LEU A 133 -40.41 11.47 -15.77
N ALA A 134 -39.80 12.58 -15.34
CA ALA A 134 -40.48 13.62 -14.55
C ALA A 134 -41.48 14.43 -15.39
N ALA A 135 -41.19 14.65 -16.67
CA ALA A 135 -42.06 15.39 -17.59
C ALA A 135 -43.05 14.48 -18.34
N MET A 136 -43.01 13.16 -18.13
CA MET A 136 -43.91 12.23 -18.80
C MET A 136 -45.36 12.52 -18.41
N ASP A 137 -46.19 12.84 -19.41
CA ASP A 137 -47.62 13.12 -19.27
C ASP A 137 -47.93 14.40 -18.46
N SER A 138 -46.98 15.35 -18.40
CA SER A 138 -47.16 16.65 -17.74
C SER A 138 -47.24 17.80 -18.74
N ASP A 139 -48.24 18.67 -18.57
CA ASP A 139 -48.36 19.95 -19.28
C ASP A 139 -47.65 21.11 -18.52
N ASP A 140 -46.89 20.81 -17.48
CA ASP A 140 -46.14 21.81 -16.72
C ASP A 140 -44.93 22.30 -17.52
N GLU A 141 -45.00 23.54 -18.01
CA GLU A 141 -43.93 24.19 -18.77
C GLU A 141 -42.59 24.20 -18.05
N THR A 142 -42.58 24.19 -16.70
CA THR A 142 -41.35 24.15 -15.93
C THR A 142 -40.65 22.80 -16.01
N LEU A 143 -41.41 21.70 -16.03
CA LEU A 143 -40.87 20.33 -16.18
C LEU A 143 -40.40 20.07 -17.61
N LEU A 144 -41.12 20.62 -18.60
CA LEU A 144 -40.73 20.57 -20.01
C LEU A 144 -39.42 21.33 -20.26
N ALA A 145 -39.28 22.55 -19.72
CA ALA A 145 -38.05 23.33 -19.82
C ALA A 145 -36.85 22.64 -19.13
N GLN A 146 -37.07 22.00 -17.99
CA GLN A 146 -36.03 21.24 -17.28
C GLN A 146 -35.57 20.00 -18.08
N ARG A 147 -36.50 19.29 -18.71
CA ARG A 147 -36.18 18.19 -19.64
C ARG A 147 -35.32 18.69 -20.80
N ASP A 148 -35.74 19.76 -21.45
CA ASP A 148 -35.04 20.29 -22.63
C ASP A 148 -33.64 20.81 -22.30
N GLN A 149 -33.47 21.39 -21.10
CA GLN A 149 -32.16 21.77 -20.59
C GLN A 149 -31.27 20.57 -20.28
N ALA A 150 -31.83 19.50 -19.69
CA ALA A 150 -31.07 18.29 -19.33
C ALA A 150 -30.69 17.44 -20.55
N CYS A 151 -31.51 17.44 -21.60
CA CYS A 151 -31.34 16.66 -22.83
C CYS A 151 -30.72 17.46 -23.99
N GLY A 152 -30.49 18.76 -23.82
CA GLY A 152 -29.90 19.63 -24.83
C GLY A 152 -28.42 19.32 -25.13
N PRO A 153 -27.86 19.89 -26.22
CA PRO A 153 -26.47 19.67 -26.59
C PRO A 153 -25.54 20.18 -25.48
N GLN A 154 -24.81 19.26 -24.85
CA GLN A 154 -23.81 19.59 -23.84
C GLN A 154 -22.54 20.12 -24.56
N GLN A 155 -22.12 21.34 -24.21
CA GLN A 155 -20.86 21.95 -24.68
C GLN A 155 -19.64 21.28 -24.05
#